data_AF-A0A943YHK1-F1
#
_entry.id   AF-A0A943YHK1-F1
#
_cell.length_a   1.000
_cell.length_b   1.000
_cell.length_c   1.000
_cell.angle_alpha   90.00
_cell.angle_beta   90.00
_cell.angle_gamma   90.00
#
_symmetry.space_group_name_H-M   'P 1'
#
loop_
_entity.id
_entity.type
_entity.pdbx_description
1 polymer ?
#
loop_
_entity_poly.entity_id
_entity_poly.type
_entity_poly.pdbx_seq_one_letter_code
_entity_poly.pdbx_strand_id
1 'polypeptide(L)'
;MDKRLERILPSVQKPARYTGGEYNEIIKDKSAVKLRMAFCFPDVYEIGMSNLGMRILYGGINAEPDIWCERVFAPWGDMAEKMREHNIPLYALESGDPVSDFDVLGFSLGYEMAYCTVLDMLDMSGIPLRSADRPDLVPLVFAGGTSCCNPEPMAPFLDLMVLGEGEEVDIEVLRLFQKARDEGWEKRRFLVEAAKIQGIYVPSLYEPSWNADGTLRELRPLEGAPEVVTKRII
;
A
#
# COMPACT_ATOMS: atom_id res chain seq x y z
N MET A 1 6.42 -17.47 13.30
CA MET A 1 7.28 -16.32 13.64
C MET A 1 8.73 -16.65 13.31
N ASP A 2 9.45 -15.74 12.65
CA ASP A 2 10.88 -15.93 12.30
C ASP A 2 11.73 -16.08 13.58
N LYS A 3 12.58 -17.10 13.66
CA LYS A 3 13.46 -17.33 14.83
C LYS A 3 14.45 -16.20 15.07
N ARG A 4 14.83 -15.45 14.03
CA ARG A 4 15.66 -14.24 14.16
C ARG A 4 14.88 -13.13 14.85
N LEU A 5 13.61 -12.97 14.49
CA LEU A 5 12.71 -12.00 15.11
C LEU A 5 12.57 -12.29 16.62
N GLU A 6 12.28 -13.53 17.00
CA GLU A 6 12.19 -13.97 18.40
C GLU A 6 13.42 -13.59 19.25
N ARG A 7 14.61 -13.62 18.65
CA ARG A 7 15.87 -13.28 19.33
C ARG A 7 16.06 -11.78 19.53
N ILE A 8 15.56 -10.95 18.63
CA ILE A 8 15.75 -9.49 18.68
C ILE A 8 14.66 -8.79 19.49
N LEU A 9 13.46 -9.37 19.61
CA LEU A 9 12.34 -8.75 20.34
C LEU A 9 12.71 -8.35 21.78
N PRO A 10 13.42 -9.14 22.60
CA PRO A 10 13.81 -8.71 23.95
C PRO A 10 14.79 -7.52 23.99
N SER A 11 15.38 -7.15 22.85
CA SER A 11 16.39 -6.08 22.75
C SER A 11 15.83 -4.72 22.33
N VAL A 12 14.52 -4.62 22.06
CA VAL A 12 13.86 -3.37 21.65
C VAL A 12 12.92 -2.85 22.74
N GLN A 13 12.58 -1.57 22.71
CA GLN A 13 11.83 -0.89 23.78
C GLN A 13 10.41 -1.43 23.97
N LYS A 14 9.72 -1.78 22.88
CA LYS A 14 8.31 -2.21 22.89
C LYS A 14 8.07 -3.43 21.98
N PRO A 15 8.48 -4.64 22.40
CA PRO A 15 8.40 -5.84 21.58
C PRO A 15 6.98 -6.24 21.16
N ALA A 16 5.98 -5.97 22.00
CA ALA A 16 4.59 -6.35 21.74
C ALA A 16 4.00 -5.74 20.45
N ARG A 17 4.60 -4.66 19.91
CA ARG A 17 4.20 -4.05 18.63
C ARG A 17 4.41 -4.95 17.42
N TYR A 18 5.22 -5.99 17.57
CA TYR A 18 5.85 -6.72 16.47
C TYR A 18 5.45 -8.19 16.41
N THR A 19 4.66 -8.67 17.37
CA THR A 19 4.38 -10.10 17.55
C THR A 19 3.12 -10.59 16.85
N GLY A 20 2.17 -9.71 16.53
CA GLY A 20 0.81 -10.11 16.15
C GLY A 20 0.11 -10.88 17.29
N GLY A 21 -0.89 -11.70 16.97
CA GLY A 21 -1.58 -12.57 17.92
C GLY A 21 -2.71 -11.90 18.70
N GLU A 22 -3.18 -10.76 18.23
CA GLU A 22 -4.12 -9.91 18.96
C GLU A 22 -5.57 -10.35 18.82
N TYR A 23 -6.39 -9.96 19.80
CA TYR A 23 -7.81 -10.28 19.76
C TYR A 23 -8.50 -9.62 18.55
N ASN A 24 -9.24 -10.43 17.78
CA ASN A 24 -9.86 -10.08 16.50
C ASN A 24 -8.89 -9.91 15.31
N GLU A 25 -7.65 -10.40 15.39
CA GLU A 25 -6.87 -10.58 14.17
C GLU A 25 -7.58 -11.58 13.23
N ILE A 26 -7.49 -11.32 11.93
CA ILE A 26 -8.10 -12.17 10.91
C ILE A 26 -7.00 -13.00 10.25
N ILE A 27 -6.98 -14.29 10.54
CA ILE A 27 -6.12 -15.28 9.89
C ILE A 27 -6.94 -16.06 8.86
N LYS A 28 -6.45 -16.12 7.62
CA LYS A 28 -7.02 -16.95 6.55
C LYS A 28 -6.06 -18.08 6.18
N ASP A 29 -6.59 -19.13 5.56
CA ASP A 29 -5.77 -20.17 4.97
C ASP A 29 -5.10 -19.64 3.69
N LYS A 30 -3.77 -19.54 3.72
CA LYS A 30 -2.94 -19.07 2.59
C LYS A 30 -3.21 -19.84 1.30
N SER A 31 -3.59 -21.12 1.38
CA SER A 31 -3.89 -21.96 0.22
C SER A 31 -5.30 -21.75 -0.35
N ALA A 32 -6.20 -21.15 0.42
CA ALA A 32 -7.59 -20.91 0.03
C ALA A 32 -7.83 -19.50 -0.52
N VAL A 33 -6.91 -18.56 -0.26
CA VAL A 33 -7.00 -17.19 -0.77
C VAL A 33 -6.33 -17.07 -2.14
N LYS A 34 -6.87 -16.18 -2.97
CA LYS A 34 -6.33 -15.88 -4.29
C LYS A 34 -5.43 -14.65 -4.27
N LEU A 35 -5.68 -13.69 -3.40
CA LEU A 35 -4.96 -12.42 -3.34
C LEU A 35 -4.50 -12.16 -1.91
N ARG A 36 -3.25 -11.76 -1.74
CA ARG A 36 -2.72 -11.26 -0.48
C ARG A 36 -2.34 -9.80 -0.60
N MET A 37 -2.88 -8.98 0.29
CA MET A 37 -2.61 -7.56 0.38
C MET A 37 -1.89 -7.23 1.67
N ALA A 38 -0.75 -6.55 1.56
CA ALA A 38 -0.08 -5.88 2.66
C ALA A 38 -0.71 -4.50 2.85
N PHE A 39 -1.50 -4.33 3.91
CA PHE A 39 -2.12 -3.07 4.27
C PHE A 39 -1.24 -2.29 5.24
N CYS A 40 -0.47 -1.40 4.63
CA CYS A 40 0.60 -0.65 5.26
C CYS A 40 0.07 0.62 5.93
N PHE A 41 0.42 0.79 7.19
CA PHE A 41 0.31 2.06 7.90
C PHE A 41 1.72 2.61 8.15
N PRO A 42 2.11 3.75 7.56
CA PRO A 42 3.46 4.30 7.63
C PRO A 42 3.77 5.01 8.96
N ASP A 43 3.44 4.34 10.06
CA ASP A 43 3.73 4.76 11.43
C ASP A 43 3.74 3.52 12.34
N VAL A 44 4.05 3.70 13.62
CA VAL A 44 4.06 2.63 14.60
C VAL A 44 2.67 2.04 14.84
N TYR A 45 2.69 0.78 15.23
CA TYR A 45 1.51 -0.03 15.55
C TYR A 45 0.44 0.70 16.38
N GLU A 46 0.79 1.39 17.47
CA GLU A 46 -0.24 2.01 18.32
C GLU A 46 -0.99 3.15 17.62
N ILE A 47 -0.31 3.90 16.75
CA ILE A 47 -0.94 4.97 15.98
C ILE A 47 -1.85 4.38 14.91
N GLY A 48 -1.36 3.40 14.16
CA GLY A 48 -2.16 2.76 13.13
C GLY A 48 -3.36 1.99 13.68
N MET A 49 -3.21 1.30 14.81
CA MET A 49 -4.33 0.62 15.48
C MET A 49 -5.36 1.56 16.10
N SER A 50 -4.97 2.81 16.38
CA SER A 50 -5.89 3.87 16.80
C SER A 50 -6.64 4.50 15.61
N ASN A 51 -6.30 4.15 14.37
CA ASN A 51 -6.96 4.65 13.17
C ASN A 51 -8.24 3.86 12.85
N LEU A 52 -9.39 4.50 13.04
CA LEU A 52 -10.70 3.87 12.78
C LEU A 52 -10.88 3.50 11.30
N GLY A 53 -10.45 4.36 10.38
CA GLY A 53 -10.57 4.12 8.93
C GLY A 53 -9.80 2.87 8.51
N MET A 54 -8.57 2.69 8.99
CA MET A 54 -7.79 1.48 8.76
C MET A 54 -8.53 0.23 9.25
N ARG A 55 -9.16 0.28 10.43
CA ARG A 55 -9.91 -0.87 10.97
C ARG A 55 -11.14 -1.21 10.13
N ILE A 56 -11.85 -0.19 9.62
CA ILE A 56 -13.01 -0.36 8.74
C ILE A 56 -12.58 -1.03 7.43
N LEU A 57 -11.55 -0.49 6.77
CA LEU A 57 -11.04 -1.02 5.50
C LEU A 57 -10.46 -2.43 5.68
N TYR A 58 -9.70 -2.68 6.74
CA TYR A 58 -9.19 -4.02 7.06
C TYR A 58 -10.32 -5.04 7.22
N GLY A 59 -11.39 -4.69 7.93
CA GLY A 59 -12.56 -5.54 8.09
C GLY A 59 -13.33 -5.76 6.78
N GLY A 60 -13.55 -4.69 6.01
CA GLY A 60 -14.23 -4.75 4.72
C GLY A 60 -13.50 -5.62 3.71
N ILE A 61 -12.20 -5.42 3.54
CA ILE A 61 -11.38 -6.22 2.62
C ILE A 61 -11.31 -7.68 3.08
N ASN A 62 -11.19 -7.94 4.38
CA ASN A 62 -11.19 -9.32 4.87
C ASN A 62 -12.57 -9.98 4.88
N ALA A 63 -13.67 -9.26 4.65
CA ALA A 63 -14.97 -9.87 4.40
C ALA A 63 -15.01 -10.60 3.03
N GLU A 64 -14.15 -10.20 2.08
CA GLU A 64 -14.02 -10.87 0.80
C GLU A 64 -13.32 -12.24 0.99
N PRO A 65 -13.97 -13.37 0.63
CA PRO A 65 -13.54 -14.70 1.05
C PRO A 65 -12.16 -15.10 0.50
N ASP A 66 -11.80 -14.61 -0.67
CA ASP A 66 -10.59 -14.97 -1.41
C ASP A 66 -9.48 -13.90 -1.36
N ILE A 67 -9.66 -12.84 -0.57
CA ILE A 67 -8.64 -11.81 -0.33
C ILE A 67 -8.19 -11.88 1.13
N TRP A 68 -6.89 -11.99 1.38
CA TRP A 68 -6.34 -11.81 2.72
C TRP A 68 -5.64 -10.46 2.82
N CYS A 69 -6.19 -9.57 3.62
CA CYS A 69 -5.58 -8.29 3.94
C CYS A 69 -4.86 -8.41 5.29
N GLU A 70 -3.56 -8.19 5.29
CA GLU A 70 -2.69 -8.33 6.45
C GLU A 70 -2.01 -7.00 6.76
N ARG A 71 -1.86 -6.66 8.03
CA ARG A 71 -1.42 -5.34 8.47
C ARG A 71 0.09 -5.28 8.57
N VAL A 72 0.63 -4.16 8.11
CA VAL A 72 2.05 -3.87 8.16
C VAL A 72 2.24 -2.48 8.76
N PHE A 73 3.13 -2.36 9.74
CA PHE A 73 3.44 -1.10 10.41
C PHE A 73 4.91 -0.77 10.26
N ALA A 74 5.23 0.53 10.26
CA ALA A 74 6.62 0.95 10.29
C ALA A 74 7.26 0.59 11.66
N PRO A 75 8.42 -0.09 11.67
CA PRO A 75 9.11 -0.36 12.92
C PRO A 75 9.66 0.93 13.52
N TRP A 76 9.70 1.01 14.86
CA TRP A 76 10.40 2.11 15.52
C TRP A 76 11.90 2.02 15.26
N GLY A 77 12.64 3.13 15.43
CA GLY A 77 14.05 3.23 15.03
C GLY A 77 14.96 2.14 15.62
N ASP A 78 14.73 1.75 16.87
CA ASP A 78 15.49 0.68 17.55
C ASP A 78 15.24 -0.71 16.92
N MET A 79 14.00 -1.00 16.57
CA MET A 79 13.62 -2.22 15.86
C MET A 79 14.10 -2.21 14.42
N ALA A 80 13.97 -1.09 13.72
CA ALA A 80 14.44 -0.94 12.34
C ALA A 80 15.95 -1.19 12.23
N GLU A 81 16.74 -0.68 13.19
CA GLU A 81 18.18 -0.95 13.27
C GLU A 81 18.47 -2.44 13.44
N LYS A 82 17.81 -3.11 14.40
CA LYS A 82 17.98 -4.55 14.63
C LYS A 82 17.56 -5.40 13.44
N MET A 83 16.46 -5.03 12.77
CA MET A 83 16.00 -5.71 11.57
C MET A 83 17.05 -5.63 10.45
N ARG A 84 17.65 -4.46 10.23
CA ARG A 84 18.73 -4.28 9.25
C ARG A 84 19.98 -5.08 9.62
N GLU A 85 20.44 -5.00 10.86
CA GLU A 85 21.61 -5.78 11.36
C GLU A 85 21.45 -7.29 11.12
N HIS A 86 20.23 -7.81 11.28
CA HIS A 86 19.92 -9.24 11.19
C HIS A 86 19.31 -9.67 9.86
N ASN A 87 19.24 -8.77 8.86
CA ASN A 87 18.64 -9.01 7.54
C ASN A 87 17.21 -9.57 7.64
N ILE A 88 16.40 -8.98 8.51
CA ILE A 88 14.98 -9.29 8.66
C ILE A 88 14.20 -8.29 7.81
N PRO A 89 13.48 -8.73 6.76
CA PRO A 89 12.67 -7.83 5.93
C PRO A 89 11.48 -7.29 6.72
N LEU A 90 10.86 -6.22 6.23
CA LEU A 90 9.54 -5.81 6.69
C LEU A 90 8.54 -6.97 6.45
N TYR A 91 7.64 -7.19 7.41
CA TYR A 91 6.73 -8.33 7.42
C TYR A 91 5.32 -7.94 7.89
N ALA A 92 4.33 -8.78 7.55
CA ALA A 92 2.95 -8.60 7.98
C ALA A 92 2.69 -9.22 9.36
N LEU A 93 1.85 -8.59 10.18
CA LEU A 93 1.62 -9.03 11.56
C LEU A 93 0.92 -10.39 11.66
N GLU A 94 -0.02 -10.68 10.76
CA GLU A 94 -0.86 -11.89 10.80
C GLU A 94 -0.05 -13.14 10.47
N SER A 95 0.58 -13.20 9.29
CA SER A 95 1.37 -14.37 8.88
C SER A 95 2.81 -14.35 9.38
N GLY A 96 3.39 -13.16 9.60
CA GLY A 96 4.83 -12.98 9.76
C GLY A 96 5.62 -13.13 8.45
N ASP A 97 4.94 -13.20 7.31
CA ASP A 97 5.60 -13.31 6.00
C ASP A 97 6.21 -11.96 5.57
N PRO A 98 7.34 -11.98 4.82
CA PRO A 98 7.92 -10.78 4.22
C PRO A 98 6.92 -10.06 3.31
N VAL A 99 6.94 -8.72 3.33
CA VAL A 99 6.06 -7.90 2.48
C VAL A 99 6.29 -8.12 0.97
N SER A 100 7.48 -8.56 0.57
CA SER A 100 7.79 -8.92 -0.81
C SER A 100 7.04 -10.16 -1.33
N ASP A 101 6.41 -10.95 -0.47
CA ASP A 101 5.59 -12.12 -0.85
C ASP A 101 4.12 -11.76 -1.15
N PHE A 102 3.75 -10.47 -1.09
CA PHE A 102 2.38 -10.00 -1.27
C PHE A 102 2.11 -9.54 -2.70
N ASP A 103 0.87 -9.74 -3.17
CA ASP A 103 0.44 -9.32 -4.50
C ASP A 103 0.29 -7.80 -4.61
N VAL A 104 -0.18 -7.18 -3.52
CA VAL A 104 -0.57 -5.77 -3.47
C VAL A 104 -0.11 -5.13 -2.15
N LEU A 105 0.42 -3.91 -2.23
CA LEU A 105 0.70 -3.05 -1.09
C LEU A 105 -0.26 -1.84 -1.15
N GLY A 106 -1.08 -1.67 -0.12
CA GLY A 106 -1.92 -0.48 0.04
C GLY A 106 -1.47 0.35 1.23
N PHE A 107 -1.16 1.62 1.02
CA PHE A 107 -0.76 2.54 2.10
C PHE A 107 -1.92 3.44 2.55
N SER A 108 -2.16 3.52 3.85
CA SER A 108 -3.10 4.49 4.43
C SER A 108 -2.36 5.78 4.82
N LEU A 109 -2.50 6.84 4.03
CA LEU A 109 -1.77 8.11 4.19
C LEU A 109 -2.64 9.20 4.81
N GLY A 110 -2.56 9.32 6.14
CA GLY A 110 -3.27 10.34 6.91
C GLY A 110 -2.61 11.72 6.90
N TYR A 111 -1.30 11.80 6.71
CA TYR A 111 -0.54 13.05 6.76
C TYR A 111 0.74 13.00 5.90
N GLU A 112 1.18 14.15 5.37
CA GLU A 112 2.31 14.24 4.42
C GLU A 112 3.67 13.89 5.05
N MET A 113 3.86 14.09 6.36
CA MET A 113 5.11 13.72 7.05
C MET A 113 5.41 12.21 7.00
N ALA A 114 4.42 11.37 6.66
CA ALA A 114 4.60 9.93 6.54
C ALA A 114 5.24 9.49 5.21
N TYR A 115 5.42 10.40 4.24
CA TYR A 115 5.92 10.03 2.90
C TYR A 115 7.29 9.37 2.93
N CYS A 116 8.24 9.88 3.72
CA CYS A 116 9.55 9.23 3.87
C CYS A 116 9.42 7.84 4.47
N THR A 117 8.51 7.65 5.44
CA THR A 117 8.25 6.33 6.04
C THR A 117 7.68 5.34 5.03
N VAL A 118 6.87 5.77 4.06
CA VAL A 118 6.44 4.92 2.94
C VAL A 118 7.64 4.41 2.15
N LEU A 119 8.58 5.32 1.82
CA LEU A 119 9.79 4.96 1.08
C LEU A 119 10.68 4.01 1.89
N ASP A 120 10.84 4.26 3.19
CA ASP A 120 11.57 3.37 4.09
C ASP A 120 10.92 1.98 4.17
N MET A 121 9.58 1.90 4.22
CA MET A 121 8.88 0.61 4.22
C MET A 121 9.07 -0.16 2.91
N LEU A 122 9.07 0.52 1.76
CA LEU A 122 9.38 -0.11 0.47
C LEU A 122 10.82 -0.62 0.42
N ASP A 123 11.79 0.19 0.86
CA ASP A 123 13.20 -0.18 0.96
C ASP A 123 13.41 -1.41 1.87
N MET A 124 12.82 -1.39 3.07
CA MET A 124 12.88 -2.51 4.02
C MET A 124 12.20 -3.79 3.50
N SER A 125 11.29 -3.66 2.53
CA SER A 125 10.63 -4.79 1.86
C SER A 125 11.43 -5.29 0.65
N GLY A 126 12.50 -4.60 0.24
CA GLY A 126 13.25 -4.90 -0.98
C GLY A 126 12.48 -4.58 -2.26
N ILE A 127 11.43 -3.74 -2.19
CA ILE A 127 10.62 -3.35 -3.34
C ILE A 127 11.23 -2.08 -3.95
N PRO A 128 11.47 -2.01 -5.27
CA PRO A 128 11.99 -0.79 -5.91
C PRO A 128 11.15 0.42 -5.57
N LEU A 129 11.77 1.56 -5.23
CA LEU A 129 11.03 2.73 -4.73
C LEU A 129 10.11 3.35 -5.78
N ARG A 130 10.61 3.53 -7.01
CA ARG A 130 9.85 4.18 -8.08
C ARG A 130 8.92 3.20 -8.77
N SER A 131 7.73 3.68 -9.12
CA SER A 131 6.74 2.91 -9.91
C SER A 131 7.31 2.48 -11.26
N ALA A 132 8.09 3.34 -11.91
CA ALA A 132 8.74 3.05 -13.19
C ALA A 132 9.73 1.87 -13.13
N ASP A 133 10.30 1.58 -11.95
CA ASP A 133 11.23 0.47 -11.74
C ASP A 133 10.50 -0.85 -11.39
N ARG A 134 9.15 -0.84 -11.41
CA ARG A 134 8.26 -2.00 -11.17
C ARG A 134 7.36 -2.21 -12.40
N PRO A 135 7.89 -2.77 -13.51
CA PRO A 135 7.14 -2.88 -14.77
C PRO A 135 6.03 -3.93 -14.71
N ASP A 136 6.20 -4.96 -13.89
CA ASP A 136 5.24 -6.05 -13.73
C ASP A 136 4.04 -5.64 -12.88
N LEU A 137 2.93 -6.36 -13.04
CA LEU A 137 1.70 -6.11 -12.28
C LEU A 137 1.90 -6.37 -10.78
N VAL A 138 2.80 -7.30 -10.41
CA VAL A 138 3.09 -7.68 -9.02
C VAL A 138 4.49 -7.21 -8.60
N PRO A 139 4.64 -6.52 -7.45
CA PRO A 139 3.56 -6.03 -6.60
C PRO A 139 2.91 -4.77 -7.18
N LEU A 140 1.59 -4.65 -7.02
CA LEU A 140 0.90 -3.36 -7.18
C LEU A 140 1.09 -2.54 -5.92
N VAL A 141 1.54 -1.29 -6.04
CA VAL A 141 1.71 -0.37 -4.91
C VAL A 141 0.77 0.81 -5.06
N PHE A 142 -0.17 0.98 -4.13
CA PHE A 142 -1.12 2.08 -4.14
C PHE A 142 -1.29 2.71 -2.76
N ALA A 143 -1.92 3.88 -2.72
CA ALA A 143 -2.24 4.54 -1.46
C ALA A 143 -3.63 5.18 -1.47
N GLY A 144 -4.20 5.33 -0.29
CA GLY A 144 -5.40 6.11 -0.03
C GLY A 144 -5.22 7.01 1.20
N GLY A 145 -6.30 7.61 1.68
CA GLY A 145 -6.29 8.52 2.82
C GLY A 145 -6.20 9.99 2.43
N THR A 146 -6.39 10.87 3.41
CA THR A 146 -6.58 12.31 3.22
C THR A 146 -5.42 13.00 2.50
N SER A 147 -4.19 12.49 2.65
CA SER A 147 -3.01 13.09 1.99
C SER A 147 -2.98 12.81 0.48
N CYS A 148 -3.77 11.85 -0.02
CA CYS A 148 -3.84 11.59 -1.46
C CYS A 148 -4.53 12.72 -2.22
N CYS A 149 -5.24 13.64 -1.55
CA CYS A 149 -5.76 14.87 -2.15
C CYS A 149 -4.66 15.80 -2.71
N ASN A 150 -3.41 15.62 -2.29
CA ASN A 150 -2.22 16.23 -2.88
C ASN A 150 -1.29 15.12 -3.40
N PRO A 151 -1.57 14.52 -4.57
CA PRO A 151 -0.94 13.25 -4.96
C PRO A 151 0.49 13.40 -5.49
N GLU A 152 0.82 14.56 -6.08
CA GLU A 152 2.05 14.77 -6.84
C GLU A 152 3.36 14.52 -6.08
N PRO A 153 3.50 14.83 -4.78
CA PRO A 153 4.70 14.48 -4.02
C PRO A 153 5.01 12.97 -4.01
N MET A 154 3.99 12.12 -4.08
CA MET A 154 4.11 10.66 -4.04
C MET A 154 3.91 9.99 -5.40
N ALA A 155 3.48 10.74 -6.42
CA ALA A 155 3.22 10.26 -7.78
C ALA A 155 4.34 9.38 -8.39
N PRO A 156 5.65 9.69 -8.23
CA PRO A 156 6.71 8.84 -8.80
C PRO A 156 6.84 7.45 -8.15
N PHE A 157 6.28 7.25 -6.96
CA PHE A 157 6.48 6.08 -6.12
C PHE A 157 5.27 5.15 -6.06
N LEU A 158 4.09 5.63 -6.44
CA LEU A 158 2.82 4.88 -6.39
C LEU A 158 2.33 4.57 -7.80
N ASP A 159 1.75 3.38 -7.97
CA ASP A 159 1.17 2.97 -9.25
C ASP A 159 -0.21 3.62 -9.47
N LEU A 160 -0.99 3.76 -8.38
CA LEU A 160 -2.25 4.50 -8.35
C LEU A 160 -2.53 5.06 -6.95
N MET A 161 -3.47 6.00 -6.86
CA MET A 161 -3.89 6.66 -5.63
C MET A 161 -5.41 6.75 -5.56
N VAL A 162 -5.98 6.46 -4.40
CA VAL A 162 -7.41 6.52 -4.11
C VAL A 162 -7.74 7.87 -3.49
N LEU A 163 -8.58 8.63 -4.16
CA LEU A 163 -9.09 9.94 -3.75
C LEU A 163 -10.52 9.78 -3.22
N GLY A 164 -10.73 10.12 -1.95
CA GLY A 164 -12.04 10.02 -1.29
C GLY A 164 -12.16 8.78 -0.42
N GLU A 165 -13.36 8.21 -0.38
CA GLU A 165 -13.72 7.04 0.44
C GLU A 165 -13.27 5.72 -0.22
N GLY A 166 -12.65 4.85 0.58
CA GLY A 166 -11.97 3.64 0.12
C GLY A 166 -12.78 2.36 0.28
N GLU A 167 -13.86 2.40 1.06
CA GLU A 167 -14.64 1.25 1.50
C GLU A 167 -15.13 0.38 0.35
N GLU A 168 -15.59 1.00 -0.74
CA GLU A 168 -15.98 0.31 -1.97
C GLU A 168 -14.84 0.29 -2.99
N VAL A 169 -14.10 1.40 -3.11
CA VAL A 169 -13.08 1.60 -4.16
C VAL A 169 -11.92 0.64 -4.04
N ASP A 170 -11.43 0.37 -2.82
CA ASP A 170 -10.33 -0.55 -2.60
C ASP A 170 -10.73 -1.97 -3.05
N ILE A 171 -11.98 -2.38 -2.81
CA ILE A 171 -12.51 -3.67 -3.27
C ILE A 171 -12.62 -3.69 -4.80
N GLU A 172 -13.15 -2.64 -5.43
CA GLU A 172 -13.21 -2.51 -6.89
C GLU A 172 -11.80 -2.66 -7.52
N VAL A 173 -10.79 -2.00 -6.96
CA VAL A 173 -9.39 -2.07 -7.42
C VAL A 173 -8.81 -3.48 -7.23
N LEU A 174 -8.98 -4.10 -6.06
CA LEU A 174 -8.47 -5.44 -5.78
C LEU A 174 -9.13 -6.50 -6.67
N ARG A 175 -10.43 -6.36 -6.96
CA ARG A 175 -11.15 -7.25 -7.89
C ARG A 175 -10.69 -7.05 -9.33
N LEU A 176 -10.45 -5.82 -9.75
CA LEU A 176 -9.86 -5.53 -11.07
C LEU A 176 -8.45 -6.12 -11.17
N PHE A 177 -7.65 -5.99 -10.12
CA PHE A 177 -6.29 -6.54 -10.07
C PHE A 177 -6.29 -8.06 -10.18
N GLN A 178 -7.17 -8.72 -9.42
CA GLN A 178 -7.35 -10.18 -9.48
C GLN A 178 -7.71 -10.63 -10.90
N LYS A 179 -8.66 -9.96 -11.54
CA LYS A 179 -9.04 -10.22 -12.93
C LYS A 179 -7.85 -10.02 -13.89
N ALA A 180 -7.13 -8.91 -13.75
CA ALA A 180 -5.98 -8.58 -14.59
C ALA A 180 -4.87 -9.65 -14.46
N ARG A 181 -4.61 -10.14 -13.25
CA ARG A 181 -3.65 -11.22 -13.00
C ARG A 181 -4.11 -12.55 -13.61
N ASP A 182 -5.38 -12.92 -13.40
CA ASP A 182 -5.94 -14.19 -13.91
C ASP A 182 -6.00 -14.21 -15.45
N GLU A 183 -6.20 -13.05 -16.09
CA GLU A 183 -6.20 -12.89 -17.56
C GLU A 183 -4.81 -12.54 -18.14
N GLY A 184 -3.77 -12.41 -17.32
CA GLY A 184 -2.40 -12.13 -17.77
C GLY A 184 -2.21 -10.76 -18.41
N TRP A 185 -2.86 -9.72 -17.90
CA TRP A 185 -2.75 -8.36 -18.42
C TRP A 185 -1.38 -7.74 -18.09
N GLU A 186 -0.90 -6.90 -19.01
CA GLU A 186 0.21 -5.98 -18.72
C GLU A 186 -0.23 -4.90 -17.71
N LYS A 187 0.70 -4.42 -16.89
CA LYS A 187 0.46 -3.38 -15.89
C LYS A 187 -0.19 -2.13 -16.49
N ARG A 188 0.29 -1.68 -17.65
CA ARG A 188 -0.26 -0.49 -18.32
C ARG A 188 -1.76 -0.63 -18.62
N ARG A 189 -2.19 -1.81 -19.09
CA ARG A 189 -3.62 -2.08 -19.36
C ARG A 189 -4.43 -2.05 -18.06
N PHE A 190 -3.93 -2.69 -17.00
CA PHE A 190 -4.57 -2.63 -15.69
C PHE A 190 -4.74 -1.18 -15.20
N LEU A 191 -3.68 -0.37 -15.27
CA LEU A 191 -3.71 1.02 -14.84
C LEU A 191 -4.71 1.88 -15.63
N VAL A 192 -4.83 1.67 -16.95
CA VAL A 192 -5.84 2.33 -17.79
C VAL A 192 -7.26 1.93 -17.40
N GLU A 193 -7.51 0.65 -17.12
CA GLU A 193 -8.83 0.21 -16.66
C GLU A 193 -9.13 0.71 -15.23
N ALA A 194 -8.13 0.77 -14.36
CA ALA A 194 -8.26 1.27 -12.99
C ALA A 194 -8.59 2.77 -12.98
N ALA A 195 -8.03 3.56 -13.88
CA ALA A 195 -8.33 5.00 -14.02
C ALA A 195 -9.80 5.30 -14.37
N LYS A 196 -10.57 4.30 -14.82
CA LYS A 196 -12.02 4.44 -15.08
C LYS A 196 -12.86 4.29 -13.81
N ILE A 197 -12.29 3.77 -12.73
CA ILE A 197 -12.94 3.69 -11.42
C ILE A 197 -12.93 5.09 -10.81
N GLN A 198 -14.11 5.58 -10.40
CA GLN A 198 -14.20 6.90 -9.78
C GLN A 198 -13.38 6.94 -8.49
N GLY A 199 -12.59 8.01 -8.34
CA GLY A 199 -11.67 8.20 -7.23
C GLY A 199 -10.24 7.74 -7.52
N ILE A 200 -9.97 7.05 -8.63
CA ILE A 200 -8.62 6.57 -8.93
C ILE A 200 -7.83 7.61 -9.73
N TYR A 201 -6.73 8.06 -9.16
CA TYR A 201 -5.68 8.81 -9.84
C TYR A 201 -4.52 7.88 -10.19
N VAL A 202 -4.08 7.88 -11.45
CA VAL A 202 -2.97 7.05 -11.93
C VAL A 202 -1.86 7.97 -12.46
N PRO A 203 -0.78 8.21 -11.69
CA PRO A 203 0.23 9.20 -12.05
C PRO A 203 0.85 9.01 -13.44
N SER A 204 1.12 7.76 -13.83
CA SER A 204 1.76 7.44 -15.12
C SER A 204 0.90 7.73 -16.35
N LEU A 205 -0.38 8.07 -16.17
CA LEU A 205 -1.29 8.45 -17.24
C LEU A 205 -1.46 9.97 -17.37
N TYR A 206 -0.58 10.76 -16.74
CA TYR A 206 -0.56 12.20 -16.88
C TYR A 206 0.85 12.69 -17.18
N GLU A 207 0.95 13.73 -18.01
CA GLU A 207 2.22 14.36 -18.37
C GLU A 207 2.22 15.83 -17.95
N PRO A 208 3.07 16.23 -16.99
CA PRO A 208 3.17 17.61 -16.55
C PRO A 208 3.96 18.46 -17.56
N SER A 209 3.47 19.66 -17.83
CA SER A 209 4.20 20.72 -18.51
C SER A 209 4.45 21.88 -17.56
N TRP A 210 5.60 22.53 -17.70
CA TRP A 210 6.08 23.55 -16.76
C TRP A 210 6.26 24.90 -17.45
N ASN A 211 5.97 25.97 -16.72
CA ASN A 211 6.30 27.33 -17.14
C ASN A 211 7.81 27.58 -16.97
N ALA A 212 8.31 28.66 -17.57
CA ALA A 212 9.73 29.05 -17.48
C ALA A 212 10.17 29.40 -16.04
N ASP A 213 9.23 29.75 -15.16
CA ASP A 213 9.47 30.03 -13.73
C ASP A 213 9.41 28.77 -12.84
N GLY A 214 9.21 27.59 -13.43
CA GLY A 214 9.13 26.32 -12.71
C GLY A 214 7.76 26.00 -12.10
N THR A 215 6.74 26.84 -12.32
CA THR A 215 5.37 26.52 -11.90
C THR A 215 4.71 25.51 -12.84
N LEU A 216 3.81 24.67 -12.30
CA LEU A 216 3.05 23.74 -13.13
C LEU A 216 2.12 24.53 -14.05
N ARG A 217 2.25 24.30 -15.36
CA ARG A 217 1.40 24.92 -16.38
C ARG A 217 0.13 24.12 -16.60
N GLU A 218 0.30 22.82 -16.82
CA GLU A 218 -0.77 21.90 -17.17
C GLU A 218 -0.34 20.48 -16.83
N LEU A 219 -1.29 19.67 -16.37
CA LEU A 219 -1.13 18.23 -16.22
C LEU A 219 -2.01 17.55 -17.28
N ARG A 220 -1.41 17.17 -18.40
CA ARG A 220 -2.15 16.67 -19.56
C ARG A 220 -2.50 15.18 -19.37
N PRO A 221 -3.78 14.78 -19.45
CA PRO A 221 -4.15 13.38 -19.42
C PRO A 221 -3.67 12.66 -20.69
N LEU A 222 -3.16 11.45 -20.51
CA LEU A 222 -2.82 10.50 -21.57
C LEU A 222 -4.01 9.56 -21.83
N GLU A 223 -3.89 8.69 -22.82
CA GLU A 223 -4.96 7.76 -23.21
C GLU A 223 -5.49 6.95 -22.01
N GLY A 224 -6.81 7.04 -21.80
CA GLY A 224 -7.52 6.29 -20.77
C GLY A 224 -7.67 7.01 -19.42
N ALA A 225 -6.96 8.12 -19.18
CA ALA A 225 -7.13 8.92 -17.98
C ALA A 225 -8.25 9.98 -18.15
N PRO A 226 -9.05 10.24 -17.11
CA PRO A 226 -9.99 11.36 -17.11
C PRO A 226 -9.25 12.70 -17.03
N GLU A 227 -9.83 13.77 -17.58
CA GLU A 227 -9.28 15.13 -17.44
C GLU A 227 -9.34 15.64 -15.99
N VAL A 228 -10.38 15.25 -15.26
CA VAL A 228 -10.57 15.57 -13.84
C VAL A 228 -10.91 14.29 -13.09
N VAL A 229 -10.11 13.95 -12.08
CA VAL A 229 -10.42 12.84 -11.17
C VAL A 229 -11.36 13.33 -10.08
N THR A 230 -12.62 12.91 -10.15
CA THR A 230 -13.59 13.15 -9.08
C THR A 230 -13.34 12.19 -7.94
N LYS A 231 -13.10 12.72 -6.73
CA LYS A 231 -13.00 11.91 -5.50
C LYS A 231 -14.27 11.08 -5.30
N ARG A 232 -14.13 9.88 -4.75
CA ARG A 232 -15.27 9.05 -4.36
C ARG A 232 -16.01 9.68 -3.17
N ILE A 233 -17.34 9.67 -3.23
CA ILE A 233 -18.25 10.09 -2.18
C ILE A 233 -19.40 9.06 -2.16
N ILE A 234 -19.66 8.44 -1.01
CA ILE A 234 -20.76 7.50 -0.75
C ILE A 234 -21.97 8.26 -0.18
#